data_AF-A0A5J4P776-F1
#
_entry.id   AF-A0A5J4P776-F1
#
_cell.length_a   1.000
_cell.length_b   1.000
_cell.length_c   1.000
_cell.angle_alpha   90.00
_cell.angle_beta   90.00
_cell.angle_gamma   90.00
#
_symmetry.space_group_name_H-M   'P 1'
#
loop_
_entity.id
_entity.type
_entity.pdbx_description
1 polymer ?
#
loop_
_entity_poly.entity_id
_entity_poly.type
_entity_poly.pdbx_seq_one_letter_code
_entity_poly.pdbx_strand_id
1 'polypeptide(L)'
;NQSVLYVQETPDGEASVFLDPNKLSDDGTVALTSISFSNDGKHMAYIVSRNGSDWREIYVMDVASGDLLDDPIVWAKFTGAEWRGNGFYYSAYDIPEKGSKYSGMNENHKVYYHTLGQPQSSDKLVYQNANHPKRFYRAIVSEDERVLFISESGEGRGNALYMESLHGNEFVRLT
;
A
#
# COMPACT_ATOMS: atom_id res chain seq x y z
N ASN A 1 11.70 17.97 8.81
CA ASN A 1 10.41 18.66 8.89
C ASN A 1 9.58 18.25 7.69
N GLN A 2 8.36 17.77 7.90
CA GLN A 2 7.46 17.26 6.87
C GLN A 2 6.18 18.09 6.81
N SER A 3 5.59 18.16 5.61
CA SER A 3 4.32 18.86 5.40
C SER A 3 3.20 18.23 6.21
N VAL A 4 2.35 19.07 6.79
CA VAL A 4 1.15 18.67 7.54
C VAL A 4 -0.03 18.59 6.58
N LEU A 5 -0.82 17.51 6.68
CA LEU A 5 -2.05 17.32 5.92
C LEU A 5 -3.22 17.95 6.68
N TYR A 6 -3.97 18.81 6.00
CA TYR A 6 -5.15 19.48 6.53
C TYR A 6 -6.42 18.98 5.83
N VAL A 7 -7.55 19.09 6.53
CA VAL A 7 -8.89 18.80 6.02
C VAL A 7 -9.82 19.99 6.26
N GLN A 8 -10.76 20.22 5.35
CA GLN A 8 -11.80 21.24 5.47
C GLN A 8 -13.06 20.80 4.72
N GLU A 9 -14.23 21.13 5.24
CA GLU A 9 -15.54 20.74 4.67
C GLU A 9 -15.86 21.46 3.36
N THR A 10 -15.35 22.68 3.20
CA THR A 10 -15.55 23.50 2.00
C THR A 10 -14.26 24.23 1.64
N PRO A 11 -14.08 24.65 0.37
CA PRO A 11 -12.87 25.37 -0.06
C PRO A 11 -12.54 26.63 0.77
N ASP A 12 -13.57 27.31 1.28
CA ASP A 12 -13.46 28.54 2.07
C ASP A 12 -13.68 28.31 3.59
N GLY A 13 -13.77 27.05 4.01
CA GLY A 13 -14.01 26.67 5.40
C GLY A 13 -12.77 26.80 6.29
N GLU A 14 -12.97 26.65 7.60
CA GLU A 14 -11.84 26.53 8.52
C GLU A 14 -11.17 25.16 8.37
N ALA A 15 -9.87 25.16 8.13
CA ALA A 15 -9.08 23.93 8.00
C ALA A 15 -8.60 23.44 9.37
N SER A 16 -8.63 22.13 9.57
CA SER A 16 -8.08 21.44 10.73
C SER A 16 -6.97 20.48 10.32
N VAL A 17 -6.05 20.19 11.24
CA VAL A 17 -4.97 19.21 10.99
C VAL A 17 -5.60 17.82 10.93
N PHE A 18 -5.39 17.13 9.80
CA PHE A 18 -5.83 15.75 9.61
C PHE A 18 -4.73 14.75 9.97
N LEU A 19 -3.52 14.96 9.44
CA LEU A 19 -2.33 14.16 9.78
C LEU A 19 -1.10 15.06 9.88
N ASP A 20 -0.39 14.98 11.00
CA ASP A 20 0.89 15.64 11.19
C ASP A 20 2.03 14.61 11.22
N PRO A 21 2.77 14.42 10.10
CA PRO A 21 3.86 13.45 10.04
C PRO A 21 4.99 13.70 11.05
N ASN A 22 5.13 14.94 11.55
CA ASN A 22 6.15 15.28 12.54
C ASN A 22 5.83 14.71 13.92
N LYS A 23 4.59 14.23 14.16
CA LYS A 23 4.18 13.54 15.38
C LYS A 23 4.34 12.02 15.30
N LEU A 24 4.81 11.48 14.17
CA LEU A 24 4.99 10.04 13.98
C LEU A 24 6.27 9.49 14.63
N SER A 25 7.23 10.36 14.98
CA SER A 25 8.36 10.02 15.86
C SER A 25 8.93 11.25 16.57
N ASP A 26 9.49 11.03 17.77
CA ASP A 26 10.11 12.09 18.56
C ASP A 26 11.44 12.58 17.95
N ASP A 27 12.10 11.74 17.17
CA ASP A 27 13.43 11.99 16.57
C ASP A 27 13.38 12.40 15.08
N GLY A 28 12.18 12.48 14.50
CA GLY A 28 11.97 12.83 13.09
C GLY A 28 12.48 11.80 12.07
N THR A 29 12.75 10.56 12.48
CA THR A 29 13.22 9.48 11.60
C THR A 29 12.12 8.75 10.84
N VAL A 30 10.85 9.08 11.10
CA VAL A 30 9.69 8.52 10.38
C VAL A 30 9.23 9.48 9.29
N ALA A 31 9.15 8.98 8.05
CA ALA A 31 8.70 9.74 6.89
C ALA A 31 7.38 9.24 6.35
N LEU A 32 6.40 10.13 6.16
CA LEU A 32 5.22 9.88 5.35
C LEU A 32 5.64 9.83 3.87
N THR A 33 5.30 8.74 3.19
CA THR A 33 5.74 8.47 1.81
C THR A 33 4.59 8.45 0.81
N SER A 34 3.37 8.15 1.24
CA SER A 34 2.18 8.15 0.39
C SER A 34 0.92 8.23 1.24
N ILE A 35 -0.16 8.73 0.65
CA ILE A 35 -1.53 8.63 1.15
C ILE A 35 -2.45 8.15 0.01
N SER A 36 -3.54 7.47 0.34
CA SER A 36 -4.62 7.15 -0.60
C SER A 36 -5.95 7.04 0.16
N PHE A 37 -7.04 7.49 -0.48
CA PHE A 37 -8.38 7.45 0.11
C PHE A 37 -9.21 6.32 -0.52
N SER A 38 -10.07 5.70 0.28
CA SER A 38 -11.09 4.78 -0.23
C SER A 38 -12.04 5.54 -1.18
N ASN A 39 -12.63 4.83 -2.15
CA ASN A 39 -13.53 5.45 -3.12
C ASN A 39 -14.80 6.05 -2.48
N ASP A 40 -15.22 5.55 -1.32
CA ASP A 40 -16.31 6.11 -0.53
C ASP A 40 -15.87 7.23 0.43
N GLY A 41 -14.58 7.56 0.45
CA GLY A 41 -14.00 8.64 1.24
C GLY A 41 -13.94 8.39 2.76
N LYS A 42 -14.33 7.20 3.23
CA LYS A 42 -14.40 6.92 4.68
C LYS A 42 -13.07 6.56 5.31
N HIS A 43 -12.12 6.07 4.52
CA HIS A 43 -10.84 5.62 5.03
C HIS A 43 -9.70 6.28 4.26
N MET A 44 -8.62 6.60 4.98
CA MET A 44 -7.34 6.97 4.39
C MET A 44 -6.30 5.93 4.78
N ALA A 45 -5.62 5.36 3.79
CA ALA A 45 -4.37 4.65 4.03
C ALA A 45 -3.22 5.64 3.95
N TYR A 46 -2.28 5.58 4.89
CA TYR A 46 -1.02 6.30 4.81
C TYR A 46 0.17 5.36 5.01
N ILE A 47 1.23 5.63 4.27
CA ILE A 47 2.40 4.76 4.19
C ILE A 47 3.61 5.48 4.75
N VAL A 48 4.27 4.87 5.74
CA VAL A 48 5.46 5.44 6.36
C VAL A 48 6.73 4.64 6.08
N SER A 49 7.87 5.32 6.10
CA SER A 49 9.21 4.76 6.15
C SER A 49 9.84 5.09 7.50
N ARG A 50 10.67 4.19 8.03
CA ARG A 50 11.49 4.44 9.23
C ARG A 50 12.97 4.46 8.86
N ASN A 51 13.72 5.43 9.38
CA ASN A 51 15.17 5.53 9.25
C ASN A 51 15.68 5.53 7.80
N GLY A 52 14.92 6.12 6.87
CA GLY A 52 15.28 6.15 5.44
C GLY A 52 15.26 4.78 4.75
N SER A 53 14.65 3.78 5.36
CA SER A 53 14.50 2.43 4.80
C SER A 53 13.55 2.42 3.59
N ASP A 54 13.69 1.43 2.70
CA ASP A 54 12.69 1.15 1.67
C ASP A 54 11.49 0.35 2.19
N TRP A 55 11.62 -0.25 3.38
CA TRP A 55 10.49 -0.91 4.03
C TRP A 55 9.40 0.12 4.36
N ARG A 56 8.16 -0.35 4.26
CA ARG A 56 6.96 0.44 4.42
C ARG A 56 6.05 -0.21 5.46
N GLU A 57 5.42 0.63 6.25
CA GLU A 57 4.28 0.28 7.10
C GLU A 57 3.06 1.02 6.55
N ILE A 58 1.94 0.32 6.36
CA ILE A 58 0.68 0.91 5.89
C ILE A 58 -0.29 0.94 7.06
N TYR A 59 -0.77 2.13 7.38
CA TYR A 59 -1.76 2.39 8.41
C TYR A 59 -3.06 2.83 7.76
N VAL A 60 -4.18 2.52 8.39
CA VAL A 60 -5.50 2.97 7.95
C VAL A 60 -6.11 3.84 9.04
N MET A 61 -6.70 4.96 8.62
CA MET A 61 -7.37 5.93 9.48
C MET A 61 -8.83 6.08 9.02
N ASP A 62 -9.77 6.10 9.97
CA ASP A 62 -11.14 6.55 9.71
C ASP A 62 -11.14 8.06 9.50
N VAL A 63 -11.71 8.51 8.38
CA VAL A 63 -11.67 9.93 7.99
C VAL A 63 -12.56 10.79 8.87
N ALA A 64 -13.68 10.25 9.36
CA ALA A 64 -14.65 11.01 10.14
C ALA A 64 -14.18 11.22 11.59
N SER A 65 -13.61 10.20 12.23
CA SER A 65 -13.12 10.29 13.60
C SER A 65 -11.65 10.70 13.71
N GLY A 66 -10.85 10.43 12.66
CA GLY A 66 -9.40 10.59 12.70
C GLY A 66 -8.68 9.46 13.46
N ASP A 67 -9.41 8.42 13.87
CA ASP A 67 -8.83 7.30 14.62
C ASP A 67 -8.09 6.34 13.69
N LEU A 68 -7.00 5.78 14.19
CA LEU A 68 -6.31 4.68 13.52
C LEU A 68 -7.07 3.37 13.73
N LEU A 69 -7.20 2.60 12.65
CA LEU A 69 -7.59 1.20 12.75
C LEU A 69 -6.42 0.35 13.28
N ASP A 70 -6.77 -0.76 13.91
CA ASP A 70 -5.81 -1.73 14.43
C ASP A 70 -5.02 -2.43 13.31
N ASP A 71 -3.91 -3.08 13.69
CA ASP A 71 -3.12 -4.00 12.86
C ASP A 71 -2.57 -3.40 11.55
N PRO A 72 -1.54 -2.53 11.60
CA PRO A 72 -0.91 -2.01 10.40
C PRO A 72 -0.25 -3.11 9.56
N ILE A 73 -0.23 -2.91 8.25
CA ILE A 73 0.47 -3.79 7.32
C ILE A 73 1.98 -3.55 7.46
N VAL A 74 2.72 -4.60 7.74
CA VAL A 74 4.18 -4.59 7.83
C VAL A 74 4.81 -5.39 6.68
N TRP A 75 6.12 -5.27 6.49
CA TRP A 75 6.86 -5.95 5.40
C TRP A 75 6.41 -5.57 3.99
N ALA A 76 5.71 -4.45 3.85
CA ALA A 76 5.42 -3.85 2.57
C ALA A 76 6.69 -3.15 2.03
N LYS A 77 6.86 -3.14 0.71
CA LYS A 77 8.00 -2.49 0.05
C LYS A 77 7.63 -2.23 -1.40
N PHE A 78 8.14 -1.15 -2.00
CA PHE A 78 7.81 -0.77 -3.39
C PHE A 78 6.30 -0.85 -3.70
N THR A 79 5.49 -0.32 -2.77
CA THR A 79 4.05 -0.56 -2.66
C THR A 79 3.23 0.73 -2.78
N GLY A 80 1.93 0.57 -3.00
CA GLY A 80 0.88 1.55 -2.69
C GLY A 80 -0.18 0.93 -1.78
N ALA A 81 -1.33 1.60 -1.66
CA ALA A 81 -2.56 1.06 -1.09
C ALA A 81 -3.69 1.40 -2.07
N GLU A 82 -3.99 0.46 -2.96
CA GLU A 82 -4.92 0.64 -4.08
C GLU A 82 -6.31 0.13 -3.68
N TRP A 83 -7.22 1.05 -3.42
CA TRP A 83 -8.52 0.74 -2.82
C TRP A 83 -9.46 -0.02 -3.76
N ARG A 84 -10.20 -0.95 -3.18
CA ARG A 84 -11.35 -1.62 -3.81
C ARG A 84 -12.29 -2.11 -2.72
N GLY A 85 -13.58 -1.77 -2.79
CA GLY A 85 -14.57 -2.20 -1.81
C GLY A 85 -14.15 -1.90 -0.37
N ASN A 86 -14.13 -2.93 0.48
CA ASN A 86 -13.74 -2.83 1.90
C ASN A 86 -12.25 -3.18 2.13
N GLY A 87 -11.35 -2.71 1.27
CA GLY A 87 -9.95 -3.08 1.39
C GLY A 87 -9.08 -2.47 0.31
N PHE A 88 -7.85 -2.94 0.25
CA PHE A 88 -6.88 -2.45 -0.71
C PHE A 88 -5.87 -3.52 -1.12
N TYR A 89 -5.36 -3.36 -2.33
CA TYR A 89 -4.21 -4.11 -2.81
C TYR A 89 -2.92 -3.43 -2.37
N TYR A 90 -1.94 -4.22 -1.95
CA TYR A 90 -0.60 -3.75 -1.59
C TYR A 90 0.46 -4.78 -2.01
N SER A 91 1.72 -4.38 -1.98
CA SER A 91 2.85 -5.22 -2.36
C SER A 91 3.83 -5.42 -1.22
N ALA A 92 4.28 -6.65 -1.06
CA ALA A 92 5.10 -7.07 0.06
C ALA A 92 6.01 -8.24 -0.29
N TYR A 93 6.96 -8.48 0.62
CA TYR A 93 7.76 -9.69 0.66
C TYR A 93 7.27 -10.60 1.78
N ASP A 94 7.68 -11.86 1.74
CA ASP A 94 7.37 -12.80 2.81
C ASP A 94 7.93 -12.31 4.15
N ILE A 95 7.15 -12.53 5.20
CA ILE A 95 7.57 -12.29 6.57
C ILE A 95 8.77 -13.21 6.84
N PRO A 96 9.96 -12.66 7.16
CA PRO A 96 11.13 -13.50 7.36
C PRO A 96 10.96 -14.42 8.57
N GLU A 97 11.60 -15.59 8.52
CA GLU A 97 11.68 -16.47 9.69
C GLU A 97 12.31 -15.73 10.88
N LYS A 98 11.83 -16.04 12.10
CA LYS A 98 12.24 -15.35 13.33
C LYS A 98 13.77 -15.34 13.46
N GLY A 99 14.36 -14.15 13.39
CA GLY A 99 15.80 -13.92 13.61
C GLY A 99 16.58 -13.39 12.40
N SER A 100 16.04 -13.47 11.19
CA SER A 100 16.65 -12.91 9.98
C SER A 100 16.01 -11.56 9.62
N LYS A 101 16.46 -10.47 10.25
CA LYS A 101 15.92 -9.13 9.94
C LYS A 101 16.78 -8.40 8.91
N TYR A 102 16.13 -7.96 7.83
CA TYR A 102 16.55 -6.89 6.91
C TYR A 102 17.86 -7.07 6.10
N SER A 103 18.54 -8.22 6.16
CA SER A 103 19.77 -8.51 5.39
C SER A 103 19.58 -9.54 4.27
N GLY A 104 18.42 -10.20 4.20
CA GLY A 104 18.09 -11.13 3.12
C GLY A 104 17.89 -10.43 1.78
N MET A 105 18.21 -11.12 0.68
CA MET A 105 17.90 -10.63 -0.65
C MET A 105 16.37 -10.59 -0.83
N ASN A 106 15.84 -9.44 -1.24
CA ASN A 106 14.40 -9.26 -1.45
C ASN A 106 14.00 -9.94 -2.76
N GLU A 107 13.49 -11.17 -2.65
CA GLU A 107 13.04 -11.97 -3.78
C GLU A 107 11.58 -12.37 -3.63
N ASN A 108 10.91 -12.61 -4.76
CA ASN A 108 9.51 -12.97 -4.86
C ASN A 108 8.59 -11.88 -4.29
N HIS A 109 8.65 -10.68 -4.89
CA HIS A 109 7.67 -9.63 -4.59
C HIS A 109 6.26 -10.14 -4.92
N LYS A 110 5.29 -9.86 -4.06
CA LYS A 110 3.92 -10.35 -4.17
C LYS A 110 2.93 -9.21 -4.07
N VAL A 111 1.78 -9.37 -4.71
CA VAL A 111 0.62 -8.49 -4.52
C VAL A 111 -0.40 -9.23 -3.68
N TYR A 112 -0.83 -8.60 -2.61
CA TYR A 112 -1.86 -9.09 -1.69
C TYR A 112 -3.08 -8.17 -1.72
N TYR A 113 -4.22 -8.70 -1.31
CA TYR A 113 -5.40 -7.92 -0.97
C TYR A 113 -5.69 -8.03 0.52
N HIS A 114 -5.70 -6.88 1.19
CA HIS A 114 -6.07 -6.73 2.58
C HIS A 114 -7.55 -6.38 2.71
N THR A 115 -8.26 -7.03 3.65
CA THR A 115 -9.65 -6.70 3.99
C THR A 115 -9.67 -5.99 5.35
N LEU A 116 -10.28 -4.81 5.44
CA LEU A 116 -10.30 -4.07 6.70
C LEU A 116 -10.98 -4.89 7.81
N GLY A 117 -10.40 -4.80 9.01
CA GLY A 117 -10.85 -5.54 10.20
C GLY A 117 -10.43 -7.02 10.21
N GLN A 118 -9.59 -7.47 9.27
CA GLN A 118 -8.94 -8.77 9.32
C GLN A 118 -7.44 -8.60 9.61
N PRO A 119 -6.79 -9.53 10.30
CA PRO A 119 -5.35 -9.46 10.51
C PRO A 119 -4.60 -9.67 9.19
N GLN A 120 -3.43 -9.05 9.03
CA GLN A 120 -2.57 -9.19 7.84
C GLN A 120 -2.29 -10.66 7.45
N SER A 121 -2.26 -11.57 8.42
CA SER A 121 -2.07 -13.01 8.18
C SER A 121 -3.19 -13.67 7.35
N SER A 122 -4.33 -13.00 7.20
CA SER A 122 -5.48 -13.45 6.40
C SER A 122 -5.51 -12.82 5.00
N ASP A 123 -4.52 -11.99 4.65
CA ASP A 123 -4.47 -11.29 3.38
C ASP A 123 -4.31 -12.27 2.22
N LYS A 124 -5.08 -12.03 1.16
CA LYS A 124 -5.16 -12.95 0.01
C LYS A 124 -4.04 -12.67 -0.95
N LEU A 125 -3.26 -13.69 -1.31
CA LEU A 125 -2.30 -13.59 -2.40
C LEU A 125 -3.06 -13.43 -3.73
N VAL A 126 -2.79 -12.33 -4.42
CA VAL A 126 -3.44 -11.98 -5.70
C VAL A 126 -2.52 -12.29 -6.87
N TYR A 127 -1.25 -11.90 -6.77
CA TYR A 127 -0.30 -12.10 -7.85
C TYR A 127 1.11 -12.38 -7.33
N GLN A 128 1.77 -13.32 -7.98
CA GLN A 128 3.20 -13.59 -7.84
C GLN A 128 3.75 -14.22 -9.11
N ASN A 129 5.06 -14.10 -9.33
CA ASN A 129 5.73 -14.83 -10.40
C ASN A 129 7.12 -15.29 -9.94
N ALA A 130 7.18 -16.55 -9.47
CA ALA A 130 8.40 -17.17 -8.95
C ALA A 130 9.46 -17.44 -10.03
N ASN A 131 9.10 -17.42 -11.32
CA ASN A 131 10.08 -17.54 -12.42
C ASN A 131 10.90 -16.26 -12.60
N HIS A 132 10.43 -15.14 -12.05
CA HIS A 132 11.10 -13.84 -12.08
C HIS A 132 11.20 -13.26 -10.66
N PRO A 133 12.02 -13.88 -9.79
CA PRO A 133 12.04 -13.58 -8.35
C PRO A 133 12.56 -12.17 -8.04
N LYS A 134 13.29 -11.52 -8.96
CA LYS A 134 13.88 -10.19 -8.77
C LYS A 134 13.06 -9.05 -9.36
N ARG A 135 11.86 -9.33 -9.89
CA ARG A 135 10.96 -8.30 -10.40
C ARG A 135 10.04 -7.78 -9.30
N PHE A 136 9.55 -6.56 -9.52
CA PHE A 136 8.63 -5.87 -8.64
C PHE A 136 7.27 -5.75 -9.31
N TYR A 137 6.23 -6.13 -8.58
CA TYR A 137 4.83 -5.99 -9.00
C TYR A 137 4.11 -4.92 -8.19
N ARG A 138 3.28 -4.11 -8.83
CA ARG A 138 2.40 -3.13 -8.19
C ARG A 138 0.99 -3.27 -8.74
N ALA A 139 -0.01 -3.27 -7.85
CA ALA A 139 -1.40 -3.14 -8.23
C ALA A 139 -1.71 -1.71 -8.66
N ILE A 140 -2.72 -1.56 -9.52
CA ILE A 140 -3.44 -0.32 -9.82
C ILE A 140 -4.89 -0.72 -10.06
N VAL A 141 -5.84 -0.04 -9.41
CA VAL A 141 -7.28 -0.32 -9.58
C VAL A 141 -7.90 0.81 -10.41
N SER A 142 -8.79 0.48 -11.34
CA SER A 142 -9.57 1.49 -12.05
C SER A 142 -10.51 2.23 -11.09
N GLU A 143 -10.80 3.50 -11.36
CA GLU A 143 -11.66 4.33 -10.50
C GLU A 143 -13.05 3.72 -10.26
N ASP A 144 -13.58 2.97 -11.23
CA ASP A 144 -14.85 2.25 -11.12
C ASP A 144 -14.74 0.85 -10.48
N GLU A 145 -13.56 0.49 -9.99
CA GLU A 145 -13.22 -0.79 -9.33
C GLU A 145 -13.45 -2.06 -10.18
N ARG A 146 -13.56 -1.91 -11.51
CA ARG A 146 -13.84 -3.03 -12.41
C ARG A 146 -12.60 -3.71 -12.96
N VAL A 147 -11.46 -3.05 -12.94
CA VAL A 147 -10.22 -3.55 -13.55
C VAL A 147 -9.08 -3.46 -12.56
N LEU A 148 -8.35 -4.55 -12.40
CA LEU A 148 -7.08 -4.59 -11.70
C LEU A 148 -5.95 -4.68 -12.74
N PHE A 149 -5.01 -3.76 -12.66
CA PHE A 149 -3.76 -3.83 -13.40
C PHE A 149 -2.63 -4.26 -12.48
N ILE A 150 -1.73 -5.08 -13.01
CA ILE A 150 -0.45 -5.38 -12.37
C ILE A 150 0.65 -4.79 -13.25
N SER A 151 1.36 -3.80 -12.71
CA SER A 151 2.58 -3.25 -13.28
C SER A 151 3.77 -4.10 -12.82
N GLU A 152 4.58 -4.57 -13.76
CA GLU A 152 5.81 -5.30 -13.52
C GLU A 152 7.02 -4.46 -13.97
N SER A 153 8.05 -4.44 -13.13
CA SER A 153 9.33 -3.77 -13.42
C SER A 153 10.51 -4.52 -12.82
N GLY A 154 11.74 -4.11 -13.15
CA GLY A 154 12.98 -4.65 -12.57
C GLY A 154 13.86 -5.40 -13.56
N GLU A 155 14.96 -5.97 -13.06
CA GLU A 155 15.96 -6.73 -13.83
C GLU A 155 16.57 -6.01 -15.05
N GLY A 156 16.48 -4.67 -15.12
CA GLY A 156 17.00 -3.88 -16.25
C GLY A 156 16.27 -4.16 -17.57
N ARG A 157 15.12 -4.84 -17.53
CA ARG A 157 14.24 -5.07 -18.67
C ARG A 157 13.10 -4.07 -18.60
N GLY A 158 12.48 -3.78 -19.75
CA GLY A 158 11.32 -2.88 -19.81
C GLY A 158 10.17 -3.34 -18.90
N ASN A 159 9.15 -2.51 -18.77
CA ASN A 159 7.99 -2.83 -17.93
C ASN A 159 7.01 -3.75 -18.67
N ALA A 160 6.23 -4.53 -17.92
CA ALA A 160 5.07 -5.24 -18.43
C ALA A 160 3.81 -4.79 -17.68
N LEU A 161 2.66 -4.84 -18.37
CA LEU A 161 1.37 -4.52 -17.79
C LEU A 161 0.42 -5.71 -18.00
N TYR A 162 -0.15 -6.20 -16.91
CA TYR A 162 -1.18 -7.23 -16.92
C TYR A 162 -2.50 -6.60 -16.50
N MET A 163 -3.61 -7.14 -16.98
CA MET A 163 -4.96 -6.65 -16.70
C MET A 163 -5.88 -7.82 -16.38
N GLU A 164 -6.63 -7.74 -15.30
CA GLU A 164 -7.73 -8.64 -14.97
C GLU A 164 -9.02 -7.84 -14.84
N SER A 165 -10.08 -8.31 -15.51
CA SER A 165 -11.44 -7.84 -15.23
C SER A 165 -11.85 -8.39 -13.89
N LEU A 166 -12.23 -7.56 -12.92
CA LEU A 166 -12.66 -7.98 -11.59
C LEU A 166 -14.09 -8.57 -11.56
N HIS A 167 -14.70 -8.72 -12.74
CA HIS A 167 -15.89 -9.54 -13.00
C HIS A 167 -15.56 -10.87 -13.73
N GLY A 168 -14.30 -11.12 -14.08
CA GLY A 168 -13.74 -12.38 -14.58
C GLY A 168 -12.54 -12.80 -13.74
N ASN A 169 -11.91 -13.95 -14.01
CA ASN A 169 -10.83 -14.49 -13.16
C ASN A 169 -9.55 -14.82 -13.96
N GLU A 170 -9.17 -13.99 -14.94
CA GLU A 170 -7.95 -14.23 -15.72
C GLU A 170 -7.20 -12.94 -16.03
N PHE A 171 -5.90 -12.92 -15.70
CA PHE A 171 -4.99 -11.84 -16.09
C PHE A 171 -4.55 -12.01 -17.55
N VAL A 172 -4.73 -10.97 -18.34
CA VAL A 172 -4.24 -10.86 -19.72
C VAL A 172 -3.03 -9.92 -19.74
N ARG A 173 -1.91 -10.37 -20.30
CA ARG A 173 -0.72 -9.53 -20.49
C ARG A 173 -0.92 -8.61 -21.71
N LEU A 174 -0.73 -7.31 -21.52
CA LEU A 174 -0.91 -6.29 -22.56
C LEU A 174 0.38 -5.96 -23.32
N THR A 175 1.55 -6.08 -22.67
CA THR A 175 2.87 -5.76 -23.24
C THR A 175 3.96 -6.68 -22.69
#